data_AF-A0A2S2NCP8-F1
#
_entry.id   AF-A0A2S2NCP8-F1
#
_cell.length_a   1.000
_cell.length_b   1.000
_cell.length_c   1.000
_cell.angle_alpha   90.00
_cell.angle_beta   90.00
_cell.angle_gamma   90.00
#
_symmetry.space_group_name_H-M   'P 1'
#
loop_
_entity.id
_entity.type
_entity.pdbx_description
1 polymer ?
#
loop_
_entity_poly.entity_id
_entity_poly.type
_entity_poly.pdbx_seq_one_letter_code
_entity_poly.pdbx_strand_id
1 'polypeptide(L)'
;VKNGTRICGSGGVLCTAPIVQNKCYFEVKVQQSAPGGHDQYSWVLCNDGAQRHNQQVLKAIDNTIEEGDIIGIYYDHVELNYSINGQPVNEPITGIRGTVFPALFVDDGAILDIVLERFSYPPSNGYDKIMLEQSIL
;
A
#
# COMPACT_ATOMS: atom_id res chain seq x y z
N VAL A 1 14.88 -2.89 -11.42
CA VAL A 1 13.41 -2.77 -11.53
C VAL A 1 12.99 -3.20 -12.94
N LYS A 2 12.49 -4.43 -13.13
CA LYS A 2 11.91 -4.81 -14.43
C LYS A 2 10.54 -4.11 -14.53
N ASN A 3 10.37 -3.21 -15.50
CA ASN A 3 9.13 -2.50 -15.84
C ASN A 3 8.49 -1.57 -14.79
N GLY A 4 9.23 -1.10 -13.78
CA GLY A 4 8.70 -0.11 -12.81
C GLY A 4 7.68 -0.63 -11.80
N THR A 5 7.23 -1.89 -11.91
CA THR A 5 6.13 -2.44 -11.09
C THR A 5 6.57 -3.50 -10.07
N ARG A 6 7.84 -3.90 -10.09
CA ARG A 6 8.39 -4.90 -9.15
C ARG A 6 9.53 -4.31 -8.34
N ILE A 7 9.42 -4.41 -7.01
CA ILE A 7 10.51 -4.13 -6.08
C ILE A 7 11.03 -5.43 -5.48
N CYS A 8 12.36 -5.51 -5.33
CA CYS A 8 13.04 -6.59 -4.61
C CYS A 8 14.33 -6.09 -3.95
N GLY A 9 14.79 -6.79 -2.90
CA GLY A 9 16.01 -6.44 -2.15
C GLY A 9 15.68 -5.98 -0.72
N SER A 10 16.44 -5.02 -0.21
CA SER A 10 16.25 -4.42 1.12
C SER A 10 16.10 -2.90 1.01
N GLY A 11 14.94 -2.37 1.40
CA GLY A 11 14.64 -0.94 1.39
C GLY A 11 13.20 -0.61 1.01
N GLY A 12 12.90 0.69 0.96
CA GLY A 12 11.62 1.23 0.52
C GLY A 12 11.68 1.90 -0.85
N VAL A 13 10.59 1.85 -1.61
CA VAL A 13 10.38 2.69 -2.79
C VAL A 13 9.11 3.52 -2.60
N LEU A 14 9.20 4.80 -2.96
CA LEU A 14 8.05 5.67 -3.14
C LEU A 14 7.66 5.65 -4.62
N CYS A 15 6.38 5.53 -4.91
CA CYS A 15 5.88 5.74 -6.26
C CYS A 15 6.13 7.20 -6.69
N THR A 16 6.28 7.42 -8.00
CA THR A 16 6.70 8.71 -8.55
C THR A 16 5.60 9.77 -8.60
N ALA A 17 4.36 9.42 -8.25
CA ALA A 17 3.21 10.32 -8.28
C ALA A 17 2.53 10.39 -6.89
N PRO A 18 2.17 11.61 -6.42
CA PRO A 18 1.37 11.77 -5.23
C PRO A 18 -0.08 11.34 -5.47
N ILE A 19 -0.77 10.99 -4.40
CA ILE A 19 -2.23 10.80 -4.44
C ILE A 19 -2.88 12.20 -4.42
N VAL A 20 -3.33 12.64 -5.59
CA VAL A 20 -3.96 13.98 -5.80
C VAL A 20 -5.48 13.93 -5.92
N GLN A 21 -6.02 12.73 -6.04
CA GLN A 21 -7.44 12.46 -6.24
C GLN A 21 -8.16 12.16 -4.92
N ASN A 22 -9.44 12.53 -4.86
CA ASN A 22 -10.25 12.39 -3.65
C ASN A 22 -10.31 10.95 -3.09
N LYS A 23 -10.26 9.94 -3.95
CA LYS A 23 -10.30 8.51 -3.59
C LYS A 23 -9.38 7.73 -4.52
N CYS A 24 -8.37 7.05 -3.97
CA CYS A 24 -7.46 6.22 -4.75
C CYS A 24 -7.44 4.78 -4.27
N TYR A 25 -7.26 3.88 -5.23
CA TYR A 25 -7.06 2.47 -5.01
C TYR A 25 -5.86 1.95 -5.81
N PHE A 26 -5.08 1.08 -5.17
CA PHE A 26 -4.06 0.28 -5.83
C PHE A 26 -3.90 -1.06 -5.12
N GLU A 27 -3.35 -2.04 -5.82
CA GLU A 27 -3.09 -3.36 -5.27
C GLU A 27 -1.58 -3.60 -5.15
N VAL A 28 -1.21 -4.38 -4.14
CA VAL A 28 0.13 -4.93 -3.95
C VAL A 28 -0.01 -6.42 -3.80
N LYS A 29 0.62 -7.17 -4.70
CA LYS A 29 0.76 -8.61 -4.57
C LYS A 29 2.01 -8.92 -3.77
N VAL A 30 1.83 -9.64 -2.67
CA VAL A 30 2.93 -10.07 -1.81
C VAL A 30 3.54 -11.33 -2.37
N GLN A 31 4.85 -11.33 -2.59
CA GLN A 31 5.59 -12.56 -2.87
C GLN A 31 6.43 -12.97 -1.66
N GLN A 32 6.91 -12.03 -0.82
CA GLN A 32 7.68 -12.32 0.41
C GLN A 32 7.72 -11.10 1.37
N SER A 33 8.09 -11.32 2.64
CA SER A 33 7.92 -10.42 3.82
C SER A 33 8.66 -9.07 3.77
N ALA A 34 8.07 -7.99 4.29
CA ALA A 34 8.65 -6.64 4.26
C ALA A 34 8.50 -5.84 5.58
N PRO A 35 9.59 -5.25 6.12
CA PRO A 35 9.54 -4.31 7.24
C PRO A 35 9.32 -2.86 6.75
N GLY A 36 8.36 -2.16 7.34
CA GLY A 36 8.10 -0.74 7.09
C GLY A 36 7.45 -0.04 8.29
N GLY A 37 7.28 1.28 8.23
CA GLY A 37 6.63 2.06 9.31
C GLY A 37 7.56 2.46 10.48
N HIS A 38 8.88 2.45 10.27
CA HIS A 38 9.87 2.82 11.29
C HIS A 38 10.14 4.33 11.40
N ASP A 39 9.56 5.13 10.52
CA ASP A 39 9.71 6.58 10.51
C ASP A 39 8.37 7.28 10.78
N GLN A 40 8.45 8.58 11.04
CA GLN A 40 7.29 9.44 11.31
C GLN A 40 6.51 9.85 10.04
N TYR A 41 6.85 9.31 8.87
CA TYR A 41 6.30 9.74 7.59
C TYR A 41 5.55 8.63 6.85
N SER A 42 5.65 7.38 7.34
CA SER A 42 5.06 6.21 6.71
C SER A 42 3.98 5.57 7.57
N TRP A 43 2.92 5.11 6.91
CA TRP A 43 1.87 4.28 7.50
C TRP A 43 1.83 2.99 6.69
N VAL A 44 2.11 1.85 7.33
CA VAL A 44 2.37 0.60 6.62
C VAL A 44 1.64 -0.55 7.28
N LEU A 45 0.90 -1.33 6.50
CA LEU A 45 0.47 -2.66 6.89
C LEU A 45 1.62 -3.65 6.68
N CYS A 46 2.06 -4.29 7.76
CA CYS A 46 3.18 -5.23 7.75
C CYS A 46 2.70 -6.67 7.59
N ASN A 47 3.63 -7.57 7.25
CA ASN A 47 3.33 -8.98 6.99
C ASN A 47 2.76 -9.73 8.21
N ASP A 48 3.09 -9.30 9.42
CA ASP A 48 2.53 -9.85 10.66
C ASP A 48 1.13 -9.32 11.00
N GLY A 49 0.50 -8.58 10.07
CA GLY A 49 -0.82 -8.01 10.24
C GLY A 49 -0.83 -6.70 11.04
N ALA A 50 0.31 -6.24 11.55
CA ALA A 50 0.37 -4.98 12.28
C ALA A 50 0.43 -3.78 11.35
N GLN A 51 -0.39 -2.78 11.65
CA GLN A 51 -0.35 -1.46 11.03
C GLN A 51 0.57 -0.55 11.84
N ARG A 52 1.69 -0.13 11.24
CA ARG A 52 2.77 0.60 11.91
C ARG A 52 2.94 2.02 11.39
N HIS A 53 3.29 2.92 12.31
CA HIS A 53 3.70 4.29 12.06
C HIS A 53 4.66 4.74 13.17
N ASN A 54 5.76 5.40 12.82
CA ASN A 54 6.72 5.92 13.80
C ASN A 54 7.20 4.87 14.81
N GLN A 55 7.47 3.64 14.34
CA GLN A 55 7.88 2.48 15.15
C GLN A 55 6.81 1.98 16.13
N GLN A 56 5.60 2.52 16.08
CA GLN A 56 4.49 2.12 16.93
C GLN A 56 3.48 1.29 16.14
N VAL A 57 2.98 0.24 16.77
CA VAL A 57 1.82 -0.51 16.28
C VAL A 57 0.59 0.32 16.61
N LEU A 58 -0.07 0.87 15.58
CA LEU A 58 -1.31 1.62 15.75
C LEU A 58 -2.49 0.67 15.94
N LYS A 59 -2.53 -0.38 15.10
CA LYS A 59 -3.60 -1.38 15.01
C LYS A 59 -3.01 -2.70 14.54
N ALA A 60 -3.74 -3.79 14.71
CA ALA A 60 -3.40 -5.09 14.15
C ALA A 60 -4.66 -5.74 13.61
N ILE A 61 -4.47 -6.56 12.59
CA ILE A 61 -5.53 -7.34 11.97
C ILE A 61 -5.40 -8.78 12.49
N ASP A 62 -6.49 -9.55 12.46
CA ASP A 62 -6.49 -10.92 13.01
C ASP A 62 -5.67 -11.92 12.17
N ASN A 63 -5.29 -11.53 10.94
CA ASN A 63 -4.61 -12.36 9.96
C ASN A 63 -3.18 -11.89 9.70
N THR A 64 -2.28 -12.85 9.46
CA THR A 64 -0.99 -12.56 8.83
C THR A 64 -1.15 -12.45 7.32
N ILE A 65 -0.22 -11.74 6.67
CA ILE A 65 -0.16 -11.63 5.22
C ILE A 65 0.84 -12.65 4.70
N GLU A 66 0.42 -13.46 3.75
CA GLU A 66 1.20 -14.57 3.21
C GLU A 66 1.63 -14.32 1.75
N GLU A 67 2.59 -15.13 1.29
CA GLU A 67 2.96 -15.15 -0.13
C GLU A 67 1.75 -15.51 -0.98
N GLY A 68 1.51 -14.73 -2.03
CA GLY A 68 0.39 -14.88 -2.95
C GLY A 68 -0.79 -13.98 -2.63
N ASP A 69 -0.88 -13.43 -1.42
CA ASP A 69 -1.96 -12.51 -1.04
C ASP A 69 -1.92 -11.23 -1.87
N ILE A 70 -3.12 -10.73 -2.16
CA ILE A 70 -3.33 -9.45 -2.84
C ILE A 70 -3.90 -8.47 -1.84
N ILE A 71 -3.10 -7.46 -1.53
CA ILE A 71 -3.47 -6.37 -0.63
C ILE A 71 -4.03 -5.24 -1.47
N GLY A 72 -5.28 -4.88 -1.24
CA GLY A 72 -5.89 -3.67 -1.80
C GLY A 72 -5.70 -2.52 -0.81
N ILE A 73 -5.20 -1.38 -1.29
CA ILE A 73 -4.98 -0.19 -0.48
C ILE A 73 -5.99 0.87 -0.93
N TYR A 74 -6.77 1.37 0.03
CA TYR A 74 -7.77 2.42 -0.17
C TYR A 74 -7.35 3.66 0.60
N TYR A 75 -7.29 4.81 -0.07
CA TYR A 75 -7.03 6.07 0.60
C TYR A 75 -7.92 7.19 0.03
N ASP A 76 -8.57 7.95 0.91
CA ASP A 76 -9.50 9.03 0.52
C ASP A 76 -9.19 10.40 1.14
N HIS A 77 -7.94 10.63 1.53
CA HIS A 77 -7.47 11.78 2.32
C HIS A 77 -7.97 11.84 3.77
N VAL A 78 -8.99 11.06 4.15
CA VAL A 78 -9.48 10.98 5.53
C VAL A 78 -8.98 9.69 6.18
N GLU A 79 -9.15 8.57 5.48
CA GLU A 79 -8.87 7.23 5.95
C GLU A 79 -7.93 6.47 5.00
N LEU A 80 -7.01 5.71 5.58
CA LEU A 80 -6.25 4.65 4.92
C LEU A 80 -6.81 3.31 5.37
N ASN A 81 -7.25 2.49 4.42
CA ASN A 81 -7.86 1.19 4.69
C ASN A 81 -7.26 0.12 3.77
N TYR A 82 -7.43 -1.13 4.18
CA TYR A 82 -6.85 -2.28 3.51
C TYR A 82 -7.90 -3.35 3.24
N SER A 83 -7.68 -4.13 2.18
CA SER A 83 -8.37 -5.40 1.96
C SER A 83 -7.36 -6.50 1.68
N ILE A 84 -7.63 -7.72 2.14
CA ILE A 84 -6.83 -8.90 1.81
C ILE A 84 -7.69 -9.79 0.91
N ASN A 85 -7.21 -10.09 -0.29
CA ASN A 85 -7.90 -10.92 -1.28
C ASN A 85 -9.36 -10.43 -1.54
N GLY A 86 -9.52 -9.11 -1.62
CA GLY A 86 -10.80 -8.44 -1.81
C GLY A 86 -11.69 -8.32 -0.57
N GLN A 87 -11.32 -8.89 0.58
CA GLN A 87 -12.07 -8.76 1.82
C GLN A 87 -11.58 -7.58 2.66
N PRO A 88 -12.45 -6.62 3.04
CA PRO A 88 -12.06 -5.47 3.86
C PRO A 88 -11.56 -5.89 5.25
N VAL A 89 -10.50 -5.23 5.71
CA VAL A 89 -9.90 -5.46 7.02
C VAL A 89 -10.63 -4.71 8.15
N ASN A 90 -11.43 -3.68 7.82
CA ASN A 90 -12.24 -2.87 8.74
C ASN A 90 -11.47 -2.17 9.88
N GLU A 91 -10.16 -1.97 9.71
CA GLU A 91 -9.31 -1.28 10.66
C GLU A 91 -8.67 -0.03 10.03
N PRO A 92 -9.44 1.04 9.76
CA PRO A 92 -8.92 2.23 9.08
C PRO A 92 -7.96 3.01 9.98
N ILE A 93 -6.93 3.61 9.37
CA ILE A 93 -6.07 4.64 9.96
C ILE A 93 -6.60 6.01 9.54
N THR A 94 -6.77 6.90 10.50
CA THR A 94 -7.20 8.29 10.28
C THR A 94 -6.09 9.28 10.66
N GLY A 95 -6.28 10.55 10.30
CA GLY A 95 -5.40 11.63 10.76
C GLY A 95 -4.09 11.77 9.99
N ILE A 96 -3.97 11.11 8.84
CA ILE A 96 -2.86 11.29 7.90
C ILE A 96 -2.94 12.69 7.31
N ARG A 97 -1.82 13.43 7.30
CA ARG A 97 -1.75 14.82 6.86
C ARG A 97 -0.65 15.03 5.81
N GLY A 98 -0.87 16.01 4.95
CA GLY A 98 0.09 16.40 3.92
C GLY A 98 -0.06 15.59 2.63
N THR A 99 0.91 15.75 1.73
CA THR A 99 0.94 15.02 0.47
C THR A 99 1.39 13.59 0.71
N VAL A 100 0.54 12.64 0.33
CA VAL A 100 0.79 11.20 0.52
C VAL A 100 1.20 10.56 -0.80
N PHE A 101 2.17 9.67 -0.72
CA PHE A 101 2.66 8.88 -1.84
C PHE A 101 2.50 7.39 -1.51
N PRO A 102 2.15 6.54 -2.49
CA PRO A 102 2.21 5.09 -2.30
C PRO A 102 3.65 4.69 -2.00
N ALA A 103 3.83 3.91 -0.94
CA ALA A 103 5.11 3.41 -0.49
C ALA A 103 5.08 1.89 -0.40
N LEU A 104 6.15 1.24 -0.84
CA LEU A 104 6.35 -0.20 -0.68
C LEU A 104 7.70 -0.40 -0.01
N PHE A 105 7.75 -1.31 0.94
CA PHE A 105 8.99 -1.73 1.58
C PHE A 105 9.24 -3.19 1.27
N VAL A 106 10.49 -3.61 1.19
CA VAL A 106 10.92 -5.00 1.06
C VAL A 106 12.18 -5.23 1.90
N ASP A 107 12.37 -6.43 2.41
CA ASP A 107 13.64 -6.86 3.00
C ASP A 107 13.85 -8.37 2.80
N ASP A 108 15.05 -8.85 3.08
CA ASP A 108 15.40 -10.28 3.07
C ASP A 108 14.98 -11.02 1.80
N GLY A 109 15.26 -10.40 0.65
CA GLY A 109 14.96 -10.98 -0.66
C GLY A 109 13.50 -10.86 -1.09
N ALA A 110 12.67 -10.17 -0.30
CA ALA A 110 11.26 -10.03 -0.61
C ALA A 110 10.97 -9.40 -1.95
N ILE A 111 9.87 -9.84 -2.57
CA ILE A 111 9.41 -9.34 -3.85
C ILE A 111 7.97 -8.86 -3.69
N LEU A 112 7.69 -7.64 -4.14
CA LEU A 112 6.33 -7.12 -4.22
C LEU A 112 6.07 -6.66 -5.64
N ASP A 113 4.87 -6.95 -6.14
CA ASP A 113 4.38 -6.43 -7.42
C ASP A 113 3.25 -5.43 -7.16
N ILE A 114 3.43 -4.17 -7.55
CA ILE A 114 2.36 -3.17 -7.52
C ILE A 114 1.51 -3.29 -8.78
N VAL A 115 0.19 -3.23 -8.60
CA VAL A 115 -0.80 -3.25 -9.66
C VAL A 115 -1.60 -1.95 -9.58
N LEU A 116 -1.58 -1.18 -10.67
CA LEU A 116 -2.17 0.16 -10.74
C LEU A 116 -3.37 0.26 -11.70
N GLU A 117 -3.67 -0.79 -12.46
CA GLU A 117 -4.75 -0.72 -13.48
C GLU A 117 -5.56 -2.00 -13.59
N ARG A 118 -4.91 -3.15 -13.80
CA ARG A 118 -5.59 -4.44 -13.99
C ARG A 118 -5.75 -5.16 -12.65
N PHE A 119 -6.60 -4.58 -11.81
CA PHE A 119 -6.86 -5.09 -10.46
C PHE A 119 -7.48 -6.48 -10.48
N SER A 120 -7.05 -7.34 -9.56
CA SER A 120 -7.64 -8.66 -9.36
C SER A 120 -8.97 -8.57 -8.61
N TYR A 121 -9.06 -7.60 -7.69
CA TYR A 121 -10.22 -7.25 -6.89
C TYR A 121 -10.56 -5.78 -7.12
N PRO A 122 -11.41 -5.47 -8.12
CA PRO A 122 -11.76 -4.09 -8.43
C PRO A 122 -12.35 -3.35 -7.22
N PRO A 123 -11.97 -2.07 -7.01
CA PRO A 123 -12.48 -1.32 -5.87
C PRO A 123 -13.98 -1.04 -6.01
N SER A 124 -14.69 -1.09 -4.90
CA SER A 124 -16.08 -0.64 -4.80
C SER A 124 -16.17 0.82 -4.32
N ASN A 125 -17.37 1.43 -4.34
CA ASN A 125 -17.66 2.72 -3.68
C ASN A 125 -16.93 3.98 -4.22
N GLY A 126 -16.70 4.05 -5.54
CA GLY A 126 -16.22 5.27 -6.20
C GLY A 126 -14.74 5.57 -5.99
N TYR A 127 -13.97 4.58 -5.54
CA TYR A 127 -12.52 4.59 -5.61
C TYR A 127 -12.06 4.28 -7.03
N ASP A 128 -11.01 4.97 -7.49
CA ASP A 128 -10.44 4.77 -8.82
C ASP A 128 -8.93 4.56 -8.72
N LYS A 129 -8.32 4.06 -9.80
CA LYS A 129 -6.86 3.88 -9.88
C LYS A 129 -6.13 5.18 -9.62
N ILE A 130 -4.89 5.10 -9.12
CA ILE A 130 -4.02 6.27 -9.00
C ILE A 130 -3.83 6.91 -10.39
N MET A 131 -4.19 8.17 -10.50
CA MET A 131 -3.99 8.98 -11.68
C MET A 131 -2.54 9.43 -11.73
N LEU A 132 -1.76 8.83 -12.63
CA LEU A 132 -0.42 9.31 -12.94
C LEU A 132 -0.58 10.52 -13.87
N GLU A 133 -0.30 11.73 -13.38
CA GLU A 133 -0.19 12.89 -14.28
C GLU A 133 0.95 12.63 -15.27
N GLN A 134 0.60 12.34 -16.53
CA GLN A 134 1.55 12.48 -17.62
C GLN A 134 1.68 13.98 -17.87
N SER A 135 2.79 14.59 -17.45
CA SER A 135 3.18 15.88 -18.00
C SER A 135 3.36 15.69 -19.51
N ILE A 136 2.38 16.16 -20.28
CA ILE A 136 2.52 16.29 -21.73
C ILE A 136 3.37 17.56 -21.93
N LEU A 137 4.68 17.37 -22.02
CA LEU A 137 5.61 18.37 -22.52
C LEU A 137 5.67 18.29 -24.05
#